data_AF-A0A351GIC4-F1
#
_entry.id   AF-A0A351GIC4-F1
#
_cell.length_a   1.000
_cell.length_b   1.000
_cell.length_c   1.000
_cell.angle_alpha   90.00
_cell.angle_beta   90.00
_cell.angle_gamma   90.00
#
_symmetry.space_group_name_H-M   'P 1'
#
loop_
_entity.id
_entity.type
_entity.pdbx_description
1 polymer ?
#
loop_
_entity_poly.entity_id
_entity_poly.type
_entity_poly.pdbx_seq_one_letter_code
_entity_poly.pdbx_strand_id
1 'polypeptide(L)'
;MAYPKINVNTGLAVGVIASDTILIPSPALPTLTGAATATTTNKLVDSNAKFVTNKVQIGDIVYNTTDNTVVTVTAIDSETTLTVSANLFADTENYKVFIGGPVFSTSINSSSGCLLYVGSSEDMTATEMGYATIKVKTIAGNDVIFNKFPVGQYLPVQVLQVFSTGTESTSRVSCVAIW
;
A
#
# COMPACT_ATOMS: atom_id res chain seq x y z
N MET A 1 -13.55 -15.17 26.94
CA MET A 1 -14.12 -14.78 25.64
C MET A 1 -13.41 -15.59 24.57
N ALA A 2 -14.14 -16.32 23.73
CA ALA A 2 -13.53 -17.07 22.64
C ALA A 2 -13.14 -16.08 21.53
N TYR A 3 -11.84 -15.91 21.29
CA TYR A 3 -11.37 -15.14 20.14
C TYR A 3 -11.65 -15.98 18.88
N PRO A 4 -12.26 -15.39 17.83
CA PRO A 4 -12.33 -16.04 16.53
C PRO A 4 -10.89 -16.33 16.07
N LYS A 5 -10.51 -17.60 16.03
CA LYS A 5 -9.19 -18.01 15.53
C LYS A 5 -9.21 -17.94 14.01
N ILE A 6 -8.95 -16.75 13.47
CA ILE A 6 -8.71 -16.57 12.04
C ILE A 6 -7.29 -17.11 11.76
N ASN A 7 -7.20 -18.35 11.28
CA ASN A 7 -5.95 -18.88 10.76
C ASN A 7 -5.83 -18.39 9.30
N VAL A 8 -5.15 -17.27 9.09
CA VAL A 8 -4.78 -16.88 7.72
C VAL A 8 -3.59 -17.76 7.32
N ASN A 9 -3.74 -18.52 6.23
CA ASN A 9 -2.80 -19.58 5.84
C ASN A 9 -1.75 -19.12 4.83
N THR A 10 -1.39 -17.83 4.80
CA THR A 10 -0.20 -17.41 4.06
C THR A 10 0.62 -16.46 4.93
N GLY A 11 1.92 -16.72 5.05
CA GLY A 11 2.83 -15.89 5.85
C GLY A 11 3.16 -14.54 5.19
N LEU A 12 2.28 -14.04 4.31
CA LEU A 12 2.53 -12.87 3.49
C LEU A 12 1.73 -11.68 3.99
N ALA A 13 2.43 -10.58 4.26
CA ALA A 13 1.83 -9.34 4.71
C ALA A 13 2.54 -8.13 4.11
N VAL A 14 1.83 -7.01 4.02
CA VAL A 14 2.39 -5.71 3.64
C VAL A 14 1.81 -4.60 4.50
N GLY A 15 2.64 -3.62 4.84
CA GLY A 15 2.16 -2.36 5.40
C GLY A 15 1.28 -1.63 4.39
N VAL A 16 0.13 -1.14 4.85
CA VAL A 16 -0.82 -0.44 4.00
C VAL A 16 -0.50 1.04 4.02
N ILE A 17 -0.37 1.63 2.83
CA ILE A 17 -0.41 3.08 2.64
C ILE A 17 -1.77 3.40 2.03
N ALA A 18 -2.61 4.12 2.77
CA ALA A 18 -3.95 4.46 2.33
C ALA A 18 -3.93 5.39 1.12
N SER A 19 -4.78 5.11 0.14
CA SER A 19 -4.94 5.89 -1.09
C SER A 19 -6.38 5.80 -1.57
N ASP A 20 -6.90 6.88 -2.14
CA ASP A 20 -8.26 6.90 -2.69
C ASP A 20 -8.35 6.27 -4.10
N THR A 21 -7.22 6.07 -4.77
CA THR A 21 -7.19 5.62 -6.18
C THR A 21 -6.38 4.35 -6.40
N ILE A 22 -5.50 3.97 -5.46
CA ILE A 22 -4.55 2.87 -5.64
C ILE A 22 -4.91 1.73 -4.68
N LEU A 23 -4.98 0.51 -5.21
CA LEU A 23 -5.25 -0.71 -4.46
C LEU A 23 -4.03 -1.15 -3.62
N ILE A 24 -4.25 -2.03 -2.65
CA ILE A 24 -3.16 -2.57 -1.83
C ILE A 24 -2.36 -3.58 -2.68
N PRO A 25 -1.05 -3.39 -2.89
CA PRO A 25 -0.23 -4.31 -3.67
C PRO A 25 -0.08 -5.65 -2.96
N SER A 26 -0.04 -6.74 -3.72
CA SER A 26 0.22 -8.06 -3.17
C SER A 26 1.70 -8.22 -2.76
N PRO A 27 2.01 -8.71 -1.55
CA PRO A 27 3.37 -8.99 -1.09
C PRO A 27 4.05 -10.16 -1.82
N ALA A 28 3.30 -10.96 -2.58
CA ALA A 28 3.85 -12.04 -3.40
C ALA A 28 4.54 -11.53 -4.68
N LEU A 29 4.34 -10.25 -5.02
CA LEU A 29 4.94 -9.65 -6.22
C LEU A 29 6.46 -9.48 -6.04
N PRO A 30 7.25 -9.60 -7.13
CA PRO A 30 8.62 -9.14 -7.12
C PRO A 30 8.67 -7.66 -6.75
N THR A 31 9.62 -7.30 -5.87
CA THR A 31 9.78 -5.92 -5.43
C THR A 31 11.17 -5.39 -5.71
N LEU A 32 11.24 -4.14 -6.13
CA LEU A 32 12.48 -3.39 -6.27
C LEU A 32 12.52 -2.30 -5.20
N THR A 33 13.63 -2.14 -4.51
CA THR A 33 13.85 -1.05 -3.55
C THR A 33 15.02 -0.19 -4.01
N GLY A 34 14.94 1.10 -3.76
CA GLY A 34 16.00 2.04 -4.08
C GLY A 34 15.80 3.37 -3.38
N ALA A 35 16.62 4.34 -3.75
CA ALA A 35 16.52 5.71 -3.26
C ALA A 35 16.56 6.66 -4.45
N ALA A 36 15.63 7.61 -4.49
CA ALA A 36 15.64 8.65 -5.50
C ALA A 36 16.94 9.47 -5.38
N THR A 37 17.54 9.80 -6.52
CA THR A 37 18.82 10.55 -6.60
C THR A 37 18.65 11.95 -7.21
N ALA A 38 17.41 12.34 -7.53
CA ALA A 38 17.09 13.68 -8.01
C ALA A 38 15.61 14.00 -7.82
N THR A 39 15.33 15.28 -7.57
CA THR A 39 13.96 15.81 -7.58
C THR A 39 13.59 16.23 -9.00
N THR A 40 12.57 15.63 -9.59
CA THR A 40 12.02 16.04 -10.89
C THR A 40 10.51 15.88 -10.88
N THR A 41 9.80 16.88 -11.39
CA THR A 41 8.33 16.92 -11.33
C THR A 41 7.69 15.68 -11.96
N ASN A 42 6.86 14.98 -11.19
CA ASN A 42 6.14 13.75 -11.60
C ASN A 42 7.07 12.63 -12.08
N LYS A 43 8.32 12.59 -11.59
CA LYS A 43 9.28 11.53 -11.92
C LYS A 43 9.83 10.87 -10.67
N LEU A 44 10.10 9.58 -10.78
CA LEU A 44 11.04 8.89 -9.91
C LEU A 44 12.35 8.73 -10.68
N VAL A 45 13.41 9.39 -10.20
CA VAL A 45 14.74 9.36 -10.79
C VAL A 45 15.70 8.68 -9.82
N ASP A 46 16.30 7.57 -10.23
CA ASP A 46 17.32 6.87 -9.47
C ASP A 46 18.45 6.47 -10.43
N SER A 47 19.57 7.18 -10.36
CA SER A 47 20.72 6.99 -11.26
C SER A 47 21.40 5.63 -11.10
N ASN A 48 21.12 4.89 -10.02
CA ASN A 48 21.64 3.55 -9.78
C ASN A 48 20.63 2.44 -10.13
N ALA A 49 19.38 2.80 -10.41
CA ALA A 49 18.33 1.85 -10.77
C ALA A 49 18.52 1.28 -12.18
N LYS A 50 17.85 0.15 -12.41
CA LYS A 50 17.73 -0.51 -13.72
C LYS A 50 16.29 -0.92 -13.97
N PHE A 51 15.40 0.05 -14.08
CA PHE A 51 13.96 -0.16 -14.14
C PHE A 51 13.52 -1.04 -15.32
N VAL A 52 14.10 -0.87 -16.51
CA VAL A 52 13.72 -1.66 -17.69
C VAL A 52 14.27 -3.09 -17.56
N THR A 53 15.53 -3.22 -17.13
CA THR A 53 16.14 -4.54 -16.88
C THR A 53 15.39 -5.32 -15.79
N ASN A 54 14.94 -4.63 -14.74
CA ASN A 54 14.15 -5.20 -13.64
C ASN A 54 12.67 -5.43 -14.02
N LYS A 55 12.29 -5.19 -15.28
CA LYS A 55 10.95 -5.43 -15.82
C LYS A 55 9.86 -4.61 -15.12
N VAL A 56 10.18 -3.38 -14.69
CA VAL A 56 9.14 -2.43 -14.29
C VAL A 56 8.23 -2.15 -15.49
N GLN A 57 6.93 -2.11 -15.25
CA GLN A 57 5.90 -1.87 -16.25
C GLN A 57 5.01 -0.70 -15.87
N ILE A 58 4.36 -0.12 -16.88
CA ILE A 58 3.31 0.88 -16.66
C ILE A 58 2.17 0.21 -15.88
N GLY A 59 1.69 0.88 -14.83
CA GLY A 59 0.68 0.36 -13.90
C GLY A 59 1.26 -0.23 -12.61
N ASP A 60 2.58 -0.40 -12.51
CA ASP A 60 3.22 -0.84 -11.26
C ASP A 60 3.00 0.17 -10.12
N ILE A 61 2.89 -0.34 -8.91
CA ILE A 61 2.65 0.46 -7.69
C ILE A 61 4.00 0.80 -7.07
N VAL A 62 4.22 2.06 -6.74
CA VAL A 62 5.42 2.53 -6.07
C VAL A 62 5.05 3.15 -4.74
N TYR A 63 5.62 2.62 -3.67
CA TYR A 63 5.57 3.22 -2.35
C TYR A 63 6.77 4.15 -2.17
N ASN A 64 6.51 5.40 -1.79
CA ASN A 64 7.50 6.25 -1.15
C ASN A 64 7.49 5.92 0.35
N THR A 65 8.53 5.23 0.80
CA THR A 65 8.65 4.78 2.19
C THR A 65 9.21 5.85 3.13
N THR A 66 9.72 6.97 2.60
CA THR A 66 10.11 8.13 3.40
C THR A 66 8.88 8.92 3.84
N ASP A 67 8.00 9.25 2.88
CA ASP A 67 6.84 10.11 3.13
C ASP A 67 5.54 9.34 3.38
N ASN A 68 5.58 8.01 3.28
CA ASN A 68 4.42 7.13 3.33
C ASN A 68 3.34 7.53 2.33
N THR A 69 3.75 7.76 1.08
CA THR A 69 2.85 8.02 -0.04
C THR A 69 2.95 6.93 -1.08
N VAL A 70 1.95 6.85 -1.96
CA VAL A 70 1.87 5.82 -2.99
C VAL A 70 1.51 6.43 -4.34
N VAL A 71 2.18 5.97 -5.39
CA VAL A 71 1.94 6.37 -6.77
C VAL A 71 1.91 5.15 -7.70
N THR A 72 1.47 5.35 -8.93
CA THR A 72 1.57 4.35 -10.00
C THR A 72 2.53 4.83 -11.08
N VAL A 73 3.18 3.89 -11.76
CA VAL A 73 4.03 4.19 -12.94
C VAL A 73 3.13 4.46 -14.13
N THR A 74 3.26 5.63 -14.75
CA THR A 74 2.47 6.05 -15.92
C THR A 74 3.25 5.99 -17.22
N ALA A 75 4.58 6.09 -17.17
CA ALA A 75 5.47 5.87 -18.30
C ALA A 75 6.87 5.46 -17.82
N ILE A 76 7.64 4.81 -18.71
CA ILE A 76 9.02 4.42 -18.47
C ILE A 76 9.87 5.24 -19.43
N ASP A 77 10.64 6.20 -18.91
CA ASP A 77 11.46 7.08 -19.73
C ASP A 77 12.82 6.45 -20.04
N SER A 78 13.42 5.75 -19.07
CA SER A 78 14.74 5.12 -19.19
C SER A 78 14.97 4.04 -18.13
N GLU A 79 16.17 3.44 -18.11
CA GLU A 79 16.62 2.54 -17.05
C GLU A 79 16.63 3.21 -15.65
N THR A 80 16.72 4.53 -15.58
CA THR A 80 16.91 5.28 -14.34
C THR A 80 15.81 6.28 -14.07
N THR A 81 14.77 6.35 -14.92
CA THR A 81 13.70 7.34 -14.79
C THR A 81 12.34 6.76 -15.15
N LEU A 82 11.40 6.91 -14.22
CA LEU A 82 9.99 6.57 -14.39
C LEU A 82 9.15 7.86 -14.30
N THR A 83 8.10 7.94 -15.11
CA THR A 83 7.02 8.89 -14.89
C THR A 83 6.00 8.28 -13.94
N VAL A 84 5.60 9.03 -12.92
CA VAL A 84 4.66 8.59 -11.90
C VAL A 84 3.40 9.45 -11.88
N SER A 85 2.33 8.91 -11.29
CA SER A 85 1.01 9.54 -11.29
C SER A 85 0.90 10.84 -10.48
N ALA A 86 1.86 11.12 -9.59
CA ALA A 86 1.90 12.34 -8.79
C ALA A 86 3.34 12.73 -8.43
N ASN A 87 3.58 14.02 -8.21
CA ASN A 87 4.88 14.55 -7.80
C ASN A 87 5.14 14.28 -6.30
N LEU A 88 5.52 13.06 -5.97
CA LEU A 88 5.73 12.58 -4.60
C LEU A 88 7.12 11.96 -4.41
N PHE A 89 8.12 12.41 -5.17
CA PHE A 89 9.51 11.99 -4.99
C PHE A 89 10.46 13.20 -5.01
N ALA A 90 11.33 13.27 -4.01
CA ALA A 90 12.47 14.17 -3.93
C ALA A 90 13.79 13.40 -3.80
N ASP A 91 14.90 14.12 -3.93
CA ASP A 91 16.23 13.55 -3.71
C ASP A 91 16.34 12.88 -2.33
N THR A 92 17.02 11.73 -2.30
CA THR A 92 17.25 10.87 -1.12
C THR A 92 16.05 10.13 -0.53
N GLU A 93 14.87 10.17 -1.18
CA GLU A 93 13.69 9.45 -0.70
C GLU A 93 13.72 7.96 -1.06
N ASN A 94 13.46 7.11 -0.07
CA ASN A 94 13.45 5.66 -0.25
C ASN A 94 12.14 5.21 -0.85
N TYR A 95 12.21 4.28 -1.80
CA TYR A 95 11.03 3.75 -2.47
C TYR A 95 11.04 2.22 -2.56
N LYS A 96 9.84 1.68 -2.77
CA LYS A 96 9.59 0.27 -3.08
C LYS A 96 8.60 0.13 -4.22
N VAL A 97 9.04 -0.43 -5.35
CA VAL A 97 8.21 -0.76 -6.51
C VAL A 97 7.69 -2.18 -6.35
N PHE A 98 6.39 -2.38 -6.54
CA PHE A 98 5.73 -3.67 -6.65
C PHE A 98 5.46 -3.94 -8.13
N ILE A 99 6.16 -4.94 -8.68
CA ILE A 99 6.14 -5.25 -10.11
C ILE A 99 5.01 -6.24 -10.37
N GLY A 100 3.91 -5.74 -10.91
CA GLY A 100 2.65 -6.47 -11.01
C GLY A 100 2.51 -7.35 -12.27
N GLY A 101 3.43 -7.24 -13.22
CA GLY A 101 3.23 -7.80 -14.56
C GLY A 101 2.26 -6.95 -15.40
N PRO A 102 1.99 -7.30 -16.67
CA PRO A 102 1.30 -6.41 -17.58
C PRO A 102 -0.11 -6.07 -17.10
N VAL A 103 -0.64 -4.92 -17.53
CA VAL A 103 -1.90 -4.21 -17.17
C VAL A 103 -3.19 -5.08 -17.08
N PHE A 104 -3.12 -6.37 -17.36
CA PHE A 104 -4.21 -7.34 -17.33
C PHE A 104 -3.94 -8.59 -16.50
N SER A 105 -2.77 -8.70 -15.87
CA SER A 105 -2.52 -9.70 -14.84
C SER A 105 -3.23 -9.26 -13.58
N THR A 106 -4.28 -10.00 -13.19
CA THR A 106 -4.98 -9.79 -11.91
C THR A 106 -4.09 -10.01 -10.68
N SER A 107 -2.79 -10.25 -10.86
CA SER A 107 -1.78 -10.36 -9.81
C SER A 107 -1.32 -9.01 -9.25
N ILE A 108 -1.54 -7.87 -9.93
CA ILE A 108 -1.36 -6.53 -9.31
C ILE A 108 -2.55 -6.19 -8.42
N ASN A 109 -3.69 -6.80 -8.68
CA ASN A 109 -4.86 -6.61 -7.86
C ASN A 109 -4.67 -7.42 -6.59
N SER A 110 -5.09 -6.83 -5.49
CA SER A 110 -5.57 -7.54 -4.31
C SER A 110 -6.76 -8.46 -4.65
N SER A 111 -6.86 -9.08 -5.84
CA SER A 111 -8.04 -9.74 -6.42
C SER A 111 -8.59 -10.90 -5.59
N SER A 112 -7.81 -11.44 -4.65
CA SER A 112 -8.27 -12.45 -3.69
C SER A 112 -8.84 -11.85 -2.39
N GLY A 113 -8.71 -10.53 -2.22
CA GLY A 113 -8.89 -9.82 -0.95
C GLY A 113 -7.74 -10.06 0.02
N CYS A 114 -7.48 -9.09 0.88
CA CYS A 114 -6.66 -9.29 2.07
C CYS A 114 -7.51 -9.13 3.33
N LEU A 115 -7.10 -9.80 4.40
CA LEU A 115 -7.54 -9.46 5.74
C LEU A 115 -6.81 -8.19 6.18
N LEU A 116 -7.54 -7.22 6.73
CA LEU A 116 -6.94 -5.99 7.23
C LEU A 116 -6.85 -6.03 8.75
N TYR A 117 -5.63 -5.93 9.27
CA TYR A 117 -5.37 -5.59 10.65
C TYR A 117 -5.36 -4.06 10.80
N VAL A 118 -6.19 -3.54 11.70
CA VAL A 118 -6.28 -2.10 11.96
C VAL A 118 -5.24 -1.71 12.99
N GLY A 119 -4.25 -0.91 12.58
CA GLY A 119 -3.26 -0.32 13.46
C GLY A 119 -3.46 1.19 13.63
N SER A 120 -2.73 1.77 14.58
CA SER A 120 -2.66 3.21 14.82
C SER A 120 -1.20 3.60 15.07
N SER A 121 -0.83 4.80 14.65
CA SER A 121 0.46 5.43 14.98
C SER A 121 0.47 6.07 16.37
N GLU A 122 -0.67 6.11 17.05
CA GLU A 122 -0.73 6.57 18.44
C GLU A 122 -0.23 5.49 19.38
N ASP A 123 0.57 5.89 20.35
CA ASP A 123 1.03 5.00 21.43
C ASP A 123 -0.15 4.63 22.33
N MET A 124 -0.81 3.54 21.99
CA MET A 124 -1.90 2.97 22.78
C MET A 124 -1.32 2.17 23.94
N THR A 125 -1.68 2.52 25.17
CA THR A 125 -1.32 1.70 26.32
C THR A 125 -2.14 0.41 26.33
N ALA A 126 -1.63 -0.67 26.95
CA ALA A 126 -2.32 -1.95 27.01
C ALA A 126 -3.73 -1.90 27.68
N THR A 127 -4.03 -0.79 28.36
CA THR A 127 -5.29 -0.58 29.10
C THR A 127 -6.31 0.25 28.30
N GLU A 128 -5.87 1.00 27.29
CA GLU A 128 -6.73 1.85 26.46
C GLU A 128 -6.83 1.25 25.06
N MET A 129 -7.95 0.58 24.77
CA MET A 129 -8.24 0.20 23.39
C MET A 129 -8.52 1.47 22.59
N GLY A 130 -7.57 1.87 21.76
CA GLY A 130 -7.77 2.89 20.76
C GLY A 130 -8.89 2.49 19.80
N TYR A 131 -9.66 3.48 19.35
CA TYR A 131 -10.64 3.28 18.28
C TYR A 131 -10.22 4.13 17.10
N ALA A 132 -10.32 3.57 15.90
CA ALA A 132 -10.02 4.26 14.66
C ALA A 132 -11.19 4.15 13.68
N THR A 133 -11.43 5.22 12.94
CA THR A 133 -12.34 5.23 11.78
C THR A 133 -11.57 4.84 10.54
N ILE A 134 -11.97 3.75 9.89
CA ILE A 134 -11.32 3.22 8.69
C ILE A 134 -12.33 3.12 7.55
N LYS A 135 -11.99 3.66 6.38
CA LYS A 135 -12.76 3.48 5.15
C LYS A 135 -12.03 2.52 4.22
N VAL A 136 -12.72 1.49 3.75
CA VAL A 136 -12.15 0.44 2.89
C VAL A 136 -13.03 0.16 1.67
N LYS A 137 -12.41 -0.36 0.61
CA LYS A 137 -13.12 -1.01 -0.49
C LYS A 137 -13.09 -2.51 -0.25
N THR A 138 -14.26 -3.12 -0.18
CA THR A 138 -14.40 -4.59 -0.05
C THR A 138 -14.07 -5.30 -1.36
N ILE A 139 -13.82 -6.61 -1.32
CA ILE A 139 -13.65 -7.43 -2.54
C ILE A 139 -14.84 -7.38 -3.50
N ALA A 140 -16.04 -7.11 -2.98
CA ALA A 140 -17.25 -6.95 -3.77
C ALA A 140 -17.39 -5.54 -4.39
N GLY A 141 -16.40 -4.66 -4.20
CA GLY A 141 -16.39 -3.30 -4.73
C GLY A 141 -17.13 -2.27 -3.88
N ASN A 142 -17.72 -2.66 -2.75
CA ASN A 142 -18.44 -1.74 -1.86
C ASN A 142 -17.47 -0.90 -1.04
N ASP A 143 -17.72 0.40 -0.98
CA ASP A 143 -17.01 1.32 -0.09
C ASP A 143 -17.73 1.36 1.26
N VAL A 144 -17.01 0.98 2.33
CA VAL A 144 -17.57 0.84 3.68
C VAL A 144 -16.72 1.63 4.67
N ILE A 145 -17.38 2.35 5.58
CA ILE A 145 -16.74 3.07 6.70
C ILE A 145 -17.03 2.32 7.98
N PHE A 146 -15.98 1.91 8.68
CA PHE A 146 -16.03 1.36 10.03
C PHE A 146 -15.71 2.47 11.03
N ASN A 147 -16.75 3.06 11.63
CA ASN A 147 -16.60 4.10 12.65
C ASN A 147 -16.25 3.47 14.00
N LYS A 148 -15.27 4.07 14.70
CA LYS A 148 -14.84 3.63 16.04
C LYS A 148 -14.54 2.12 16.07
N PHE A 149 -13.78 1.63 15.10
CA PHE A 149 -13.33 0.25 15.08
C PHE A 149 -12.13 0.08 16.03
N PRO A 150 -12.10 -0.96 16.89
CA PRO A 150 -11.00 -1.15 17.83
C PRO A 150 -9.67 -1.37 17.09
N VAL A 151 -8.66 -0.57 17.44
CA VAL A 151 -7.28 -0.76 17.01
C VAL A 151 -6.76 -2.07 17.58
N GLY A 152 -5.95 -2.78 16.79
CA GLY A 152 -5.43 -4.10 17.16
C GLY A 152 -6.33 -5.27 16.77
N GLN A 153 -7.39 -5.02 16.01
CA GLN A 153 -8.34 -6.05 15.56
C GLN A 153 -8.36 -6.17 14.03
N TYR A 154 -8.89 -7.30 13.58
CA TYR A 154 -9.08 -7.58 12.15
C TYR A 154 -10.46 -7.16 11.69
N LEU A 155 -10.54 -6.48 10.54
CA LEU A 155 -11.83 -6.20 9.93
C LEU A 155 -12.55 -7.51 9.56
N PRO A 156 -13.88 -7.59 9.75
CA PRO A 156 -14.66 -8.79 9.44
C PRO A 156 -14.96 -8.96 7.95
N VAL A 157 -14.24 -8.26 7.07
CA VAL A 157 -14.41 -8.27 5.62
C VAL A 157 -13.04 -8.34 4.95
N GLN A 158 -12.99 -8.99 3.79
CA GLN A 158 -11.83 -8.91 2.92
C GLN A 158 -11.86 -7.61 2.13
N VAL A 159 -10.70 -6.96 2.02
CA VAL A 159 -10.56 -5.63 1.42
C VAL A 159 -9.59 -5.64 0.24
N LEU A 160 -9.76 -4.67 -0.66
CA LEU A 160 -8.88 -4.37 -1.78
C LEU A 160 -8.08 -3.09 -1.57
N GLN A 161 -8.61 -2.17 -0.76
CA GLN A 161 -8.12 -0.80 -0.66
C GLN A 161 -8.48 -0.23 0.71
N VAL A 162 -7.58 0.59 1.26
CA VAL A 162 -7.89 1.52 2.36
C VAL A 162 -7.84 2.93 1.80
N PHE A 163 -8.93 3.69 1.96
CA PHE A 163 -9.04 5.05 1.45
C PHE A 163 -8.24 6.02 2.33
N SER A 164 -7.56 6.99 1.71
CA SER A 164 -6.95 8.10 2.45
C SER A 164 -8.01 9.05 2.99
N THR A 165 -9.08 9.29 2.23
CA THR A 165 -10.23 10.06 2.69
C THR A 165 -11.17 9.20 3.53
N GLY A 166 -11.68 9.75 4.64
CA GLY A 166 -12.56 9.03 5.55
C GLY A 166 -11.89 7.98 6.44
N THR A 167 -10.56 7.80 6.33
CA THR A 167 -9.74 7.07 7.31
C THR A 167 -9.00 8.06 8.19
N GLU A 168 -8.97 7.80 9.50
CA GLU A 168 -8.21 8.60 10.47
C GLU A 168 -6.71 8.60 10.15
N SER A 169 -6.07 9.75 10.32
CA SER A 169 -4.67 9.96 9.93
C SER A 169 -3.71 8.97 10.60
N THR A 170 -4.01 8.57 11.82
CA THR A 170 -3.22 7.66 12.64
C THR A 170 -3.22 6.22 12.10
N SER A 171 -4.24 5.84 11.33
CA SER A 171 -4.35 4.49 10.76
C SER A 171 -3.99 4.39 9.28
N ARG A 172 -3.81 5.52 8.58
CA ARG A 172 -3.54 5.54 7.12
C ARG A 172 -2.28 4.80 6.70
N VAL A 173 -1.31 4.68 7.61
CA VAL A 173 0.01 4.08 7.34
C VAL A 173 0.38 2.99 8.35
N SER A 174 -0.54 2.67 9.27
CA SER A 174 -0.31 1.74 10.38
C SER A 174 -1.12 0.44 10.27
N CYS A 175 -2.00 0.34 9.26
CA CYS A 175 -2.71 -0.91 8.99
C CYS A 175 -1.81 -1.92 8.28
N VAL A 176 -2.10 -3.20 8.46
CA VAL A 176 -1.38 -4.31 7.83
C VAL A 176 -2.35 -5.16 7.03
N ALA A 177 -2.05 -5.38 5.76
CA ALA A 177 -2.79 -6.30 4.90
C ALA A 177 -2.12 -7.68 4.93
N ILE A 178 -2.91 -8.72 5.14
CA ILE A 178 -2.47 -10.11 5.32
C ILE A 178 -3.26 -11.02 4.38
N TRP A 179 -2.57 -11.93 3.70
CA TRP A 179 -3.16 -12.91 2.77
C TRP A 179 -3.16 -14.32 3.33
#